data_AF-A0A7S3YEC8-F1
#
_entry.id   AF-A0A7S3YEC8-F1
#
_cell.length_a   1.000
_cell.length_b   1.000
_cell.length_c   1.000
_cell.angle_alpha   90.00
_cell.angle_beta   90.00
_cell.angle_gamma   90.00
#
_symmetry.space_group_name_H-M   'P 1'
#
loop_
_entity.id
_entity.type
_entity.pdbx_description
1 polymer ?
#
loop_
_entity_poly.entity_id
_entity_poly.type
_entity_poly.pdbx_seq_one_letter_code
_entity_poly.pdbx_strand_id
1 'polypeptide(L)'
;MPEVVQRWVVLMDPNISYRLRRNFTWYQNILWMDEIPSRASVLVLLAEKDEYVPTSEVADYVSRYAAHRHNRTPEESKPSLHEVQRKDHSKVQIQWLQAGARHGDCVLNEDGIKIFKKAILEFLQR
;
A
#
# COMPACT_ATOMS: atom_id res chain seq x y z
N MET A 1 -16.04 -21.40 -6.10
CA MET A 1 -16.30 -20.23 -5.22
C MET A 1 -15.59 -19.03 -5.82
N PRO A 2 -16.23 -17.86 -5.94
CA PRO A 2 -15.59 -16.70 -6.53
C PRO A 2 -14.46 -16.21 -5.61
N GLU A 3 -13.29 -16.01 -6.21
CA GLU A 3 -12.08 -15.54 -5.56
C GLU A 3 -12.33 -14.12 -5.02
N VAL A 4 -12.31 -13.94 -3.70
CA VAL A 4 -12.44 -12.61 -3.08
C VAL A 4 -11.12 -11.88 -3.31
N VAL A 5 -11.00 -11.21 -4.46
CA VAL A 5 -9.94 -10.24 -4.70
C VAL A 5 -10.28 -9.03 -3.82
N GLN A 6 -9.65 -8.93 -2.65
CA GLN A 6 -9.67 -7.70 -1.86
C GLN A 6 -8.89 -6.62 -2.63
N ARG A 7 -9.61 -5.88 -3.47
CA ARG A 7 -9.12 -4.66 -4.10
C ARG A 7 -9.29 -3.53 -3.08
N TRP A 8 -8.18 -3.10 -2.49
CA TRP A 8 -8.15 -1.85 -1.75
C TRP A 8 -8.10 -0.72 -2.77
N VAL A 9 -9.24 -0.09 -3.01
CA VAL A 9 -9.38 1.01 -3.97
C VAL A 9 -9.28 2.32 -3.21
N VAL A 10 -8.28 3.14 -3.56
CA VAL A 10 -8.32 4.58 -3.22
C VAL A 10 -9.32 5.22 -4.17
N LEU A 11 -10.52 5.48 -3.66
CA LEU A 11 -11.70 5.77 -4.47
C LEU A 11 -11.75 7.24 -4.90
N MET A 12 -11.90 7.42 -6.21
CA MET A 12 -12.11 8.67 -6.93
C MET A 12 -13.52 9.27 -6.77
N ASP A 13 -14.37 8.70 -5.91
CA ASP A 13 -15.75 9.15 -5.72
C ASP A 13 -15.82 10.25 -4.64
N PRO A 14 -16.28 11.47 -4.95
CA PRO A 14 -16.44 12.54 -3.95
C PRO A 14 -17.39 12.20 -2.80
N ASN A 15 -18.36 11.30 -3.01
CA ASN A 15 -19.23 10.79 -1.94
C ASN A 15 -18.47 9.87 -0.98
N ILE A 16 -17.40 9.23 -1.46
CA ILE A 16 -16.54 8.38 -0.64
C ILE A 16 -15.60 9.25 0.19
N SER A 17 -15.01 10.34 -0.32
CA SER A 17 -14.31 11.32 0.54
C SER A 17 -15.18 11.83 1.69
N TYR A 18 -16.46 12.09 1.44
CA TYR A 18 -17.42 12.46 2.48
C TYR A 18 -17.72 11.32 3.48
N ARG A 19 -17.91 10.09 2.99
CA ARG A 19 -18.12 8.91 3.86
C ARG A 19 -16.86 8.52 4.64
N LEU A 20 -15.68 8.67 4.06
CA LEU A 20 -14.40 8.46 4.71
C LEU A 20 -14.20 9.51 5.82
N ARG A 21 -14.45 10.79 5.58
CA ARG A 21 -14.36 11.80 6.66
C ARG A 21 -15.23 11.50 7.89
N ARG A 22 -16.39 10.84 7.70
CA ARG A 22 -17.30 10.52 8.82
C ARG A 22 -17.06 9.17 9.47
N ASN A 23 -16.61 8.17 8.71
CA ASN A 23 -16.53 6.78 9.18
C ASN A 23 -15.10 6.20 9.12
N PHE A 24 -14.15 6.90 8.52
CA PHE A 24 -12.75 6.50 8.47
C PHE A 24 -12.08 6.93 9.77
N THR A 25 -12.22 6.08 10.78
CA THR A 25 -11.31 6.14 11.92
C THR A 25 -9.98 5.59 11.44
N TRP A 26 -9.01 6.49 11.26
CA TRP A 26 -7.67 6.19 10.73
C TRP A 26 -7.02 5.01 11.45
N TYR A 27 -7.23 4.86 12.77
CA TYR A 27 -6.72 3.75 13.56
C TYR A 27 -7.29 2.38 13.17
N GLN A 28 -8.50 2.31 12.57
CA GLN A 28 -9.09 1.06 12.08
C GLN A 28 -8.59 0.66 10.68
N ASN A 29 -7.83 1.54 10.03
CA ASN A 29 -7.35 1.34 8.66
C ASN A 29 -5.81 1.31 8.60
N ILE A 30 -5.14 1.18 9.75
CA ILE A 30 -3.71 0.93 9.81
C ILE A 30 -3.51 -0.56 9.49
N LEU A 31 -2.85 -0.83 8.38
CA LEU A 31 -2.40 -2.16 8.01
C LEU A 31 -0.91 -2.25 8.28
N TRP A 32 -0.51 -3.24 9.08
CA TRP A 32 0.88 -3.60 9.26
C TRP A 32 1.32 -4.54 8.13
N MET A 33 2.60 -4.48 7.74
CA MET A 33 3.13 -5.27 6.62
C MET A 33 3.01 -6.79 6.83
N ASP A 34 3.00 -7.27 8.06
CA ASP A 34 2.79 -8.67 8.46
C ASP A 34 1.32 -9.12 8.37
N GLU A 35 0.38 -8.19 8.38
CA GLU A 35 -1.05 -8.47 8.14
C GLU A 35 -1.37 -8.58 6.64
N ILE A 36 -0.47 -8.08 5.77
CA ILE A 36 -0.63 -8.16 4.32
C ILE A 36 -0.21 -9.56 3.82
N PRO A 37 -1.06 -10.27 3.06
CA PRO A 37 -0.74 -11.59 2.52
C PRO A 37 0.62 -11.64 1.82
N SER A 38 1.39 -12.72 2.04
CA SER A 38 2.75 -12.92 1.50
C SER A 38 2.82 -12.79 -0.04
N ARG A 39 1.75 -13.19 -0.72
CA ARG A 39 1.60 -13.11 -2.18
C ARG A 39 1.17 -11.75 -2.74
N ALA A 40 0.74 -10.81 -1.89
CA ALA A 40 0.28 -9.51 -2.36
C ALA A 40 1.47 -8.60 -2.70
N SER A 41 1.37 -7.91 -3.82
CA SER A 41 2.29 -6.80 -4.15
C SER A 41 1.81 -5.52 -3.47
N VAL A 42 2.72 -4.81 -2.84
CA VAL A 42 2.45 -3.61 -2.03
C VAL A 42 3.18 -2.42 -2.61
N LEU A 43 2.44 -1.34 -2.88
CA LEU A 43 2.98 -0.03 -3.19
C LEU A 43 2.72 0.89 -1.99
N VAL A 44 3.78 1.44 -1.40
CA VAL A 44 3.70 2.42 -0.32
C VAL A 44 4.07 3.78 -0.87
N LEU A 45 3.14 4.73 -0.82
CA LEU A 45 3.33 6.11 -1.26
C LEU A 45 3.49 7.02 -0.05
N LEU A 46 4.60 7.75 0.01
CA LEU A 46 4.96 8.58 1.16
C LEU A 46 5.12 10.05 0.75
N ALA A 47 4.53 10.95 1.53
CA ALA A 47 4.70 12.39 1.38
C ALA A 47 5.85 12.87 2.29
N GLU A 48 6.85 13.56 1.72
CA GLU A 48 8.06 13.97 2.46
C GLU A 48 7.73 14.90 3.64
N LYS A 49 6.75 15.78 3.49
CA LYS A 49 6.31 16.74 4.51
C LYS A 49 4.95 16.37 5.08
N ASP A 50 4.66 15.08 5.21
CA ASP A 50 3.49 14.61 5.93
C ASP A 50 3.60 15.01 7.40
N GLU A 51 2.61 15.75 7.90
CA GLU A 51 2.59 16.25 9.28
C GLU A 51 1.92 15.27 10.26
N TYR A 52 1.25 14.24 9.75
CA TYR A 52 0.52 13.25 10.54
C TYR A 52 1.23 11.89 10.56
N VAL A 53 1.93 11.54 9.48
CA VAL A 53 2.62 10.27 9.34
C VAL A 53 4.13 10.49 9.41
N PRO A 54 4.86 9.80 10.31
CA PRO A 54 6.32 9.85 10.35
C PRO A 54 6.91 9.07 9.17
N THR A 55 6.95 9.70 7.99
CA THR A 55 7.20 9.00 6.73
C THR A 55 8.60 8.40 6.63
N SER A 56 9.61 9.00 7.27
CA SER A 56 10.95 8.40 7.40
C SER A 56 10.93 7.06 8.12
N GLU A 57 10.25 6.99 9.26
CA GLU A 57 10.14 5.81 10.11
C GLU A 57 9.31 4.72 9.43
N VAL A 58 8.25 5.12 8.72
CA VAL A 58 7.47 4.20 7.89
C VAL A 58 8.32 3.64 6.74
N ALA A 59 9.09 4.48 6.05
CA ALA A 59 9.98 4.02 4.97
C ALA A 59 11.01 3.01 5.48
N ASP A 60 11.62 3.30 6.63
CA ASP A 60 12.55 2.43 7.33
C ASP A 60 11.90 1.09 7.70
N TYR A 61 10.72 1.14 8.30
CA TYR A 61 9.96 -0.05 8.69
C TYR A 61 9.66 -0.94 7.48
N VAL A 62 9.11 -0.37 6.41
CA VAL A 62 8.75 -1.10 5.19
C VAL A 62 10.01 -1.67 4.52
N SER A 63 11.13 -0.94 4.52
CA SER A 63 12.39 -1.41 3.95
C SER A 63 12.96 -2.60 4.70
N ARG A 64 12.97 -2.55 6.05
CA ARG A 64 13.39 -3.69 6.88
C ARG A 64 12.49 -4.89 6.65
N TYR A 65 11.17 -4.67 6.60
CA TYR A 65 10.22 -5.74 6.35
C TYR A 65 10.41 -6.38 4.96
N ALA A 66 10.59 -5.58 3.91
CA ALA A 66 10.84 -6.07 2.57
C ALA A 66 12.12 -6.93 2.51
N ALA A 67 13.20 -6.49 3.18
CA ALA A 67 14.44 -7.26 3.28
C ALA A 67 14.24 -8.61 4.00
N HIS A 68 13.46 -8.63 5.09
CA HIS A 68 13.15 -9.86 5.81
C HIS A 68 12.21 -10.80 5.04
N ARG A 69 11.26 -10.27 4.27
CA ARG A 69 10.33 -11.07 3.47
C ARG A 69 11.05 -11.87 2.40
N HIS A 70 12.10 -11.32 1.79
CA HIS A 70 12.95 -12.05 0.85
C HIS A 70 13.72 -13.21 1.50
N ASN A 71 13.92 -13.19 2.82
CA ASN A 71 14.66 -14.21 3.56
C ASN A 71 13.77 -15.28 4.21
N ARG A 72 12.44 -15.13 4.18
CA ARG A 72 11.54 -16.17 4.72
C ARG A 72 11.49 -17.33 3.74
N THR A 73 11.94 -18.50 4.19
CA THR A 73 11.73 -19.76 3.48
C THR A 73 10.23 -20.06 3.37
N PRO A 74 9.75 -20.63 2.25
CA PRO A 74 8.33 -20.92 2.02
C PRO A 74 7.63 -21.74 3.12
N GLU A 75 8.38 -22.45 3.97
CA GLU A 75 7.86 -23.32 5.02
C GLU A 75 7.17 -22.58 6.18
N GLU A 76 7.47 -21.30 6.43
CA GLU A 76 6.86 -20.55 7.55
C GLU A 76 5.51 -19.90 7.19
N SER A 77 5.25 -19.70 5.90
CA SER A 77 3.93 -19.29 5.41
C SER A 77 3.06 -20.53 5.27
N LYS A 78 2.38 -20.96 6.35
CA LYS A 78 1.42 -22.09 6.32
C LYS A 78 0.58 -22.04 5.03
N PRO A 79 0.86 -22.90 4.04
CA PRO A 79 0.10 -22.88 2.81
C PRO A 79 -1.26 -23.50 3.11
N SER A 80 -2.32 -22.80 2.75
CA SER A 80 -3.63 -23.46 2.67
C SER A 80 -3.51 -24.59 1.64
N LEU A 81 -4.07 -25.76 1.94
CA LEU A 81 -3.90 -27.08 1.28
C LEU A 81 -4.16 -27.18 -0.25
N HIS A 82 -4.26 -26.07 -0.98
CA HIS A 82 -4.57 -26.03 -2.42
C HIS A 82 -3.57 -25.23 -3.27
N GLU A 83 -2.35 -24.98 -2.78
CA GLU A 83 -1.41 -24.08 -3.45
C GLU A 83 -0.65 -24.73 -4.62
N VAL A 84 -1.19 -24.50 -5.82
CA VAL A 84 -0.54 -24.73 -7.12
C VAL A 84 0.74 -23.89 -7.17
N GLN A 85 1.88 -24.52 -7.50
CA GLN A 85 3.17 -23.86 -7.73
C GLN A 85 3.04 -22.72 -8.76
N ARG A 86 2.81 -21.50 -8.28
CA ARG A 86 2.88 -20.27 -9.08
C ARG A 86 4.18 -19.56 -8.71
N LYS A 87 4.90 -19.08 -9.71
CA LYS A 87 6.08 -18.24 -9.51
C LYS A 87 5.69 -17.05 -8.61
N ASP A 88 6.41 -16.88 -7.51
CA ASP A 88 6.18 -15.80 -6.57
C ASP A 88 6.64 -14.48 -7.22
N HIS A 89 5.67 -13.59 -7.46
CA HIS A 89 5.91 -12.25 -8.03
C HIS A 89 5.59 -11.16 -6.99
N SER A 90 5.51 -11.50 -5.70
CA SER A 90 5.24 -10.52 -4.66
C SER A 90 6.36 -9.47 -4.61
N LYS A 91 5.99 -8.19 -4.76
CA LYS A 91 6.92 -7.05 -4.74
C LYS A 91 6.42 -6.03 -3.74
N VAL A 92 7.31 -5.56 -2.86
CA VAL A 92 7.07 -4.38 -2.01
C VAL A 92 7.87 -3.22 -2.60
N GLN A 93 7.21 -2.12 -2.92
CA GLN A 93 7.83 -0.92 -3.49
C GLN A 93 7.45 0.31 -2.65
N ILE A 94 8.46 1.09 -2.27
CA ILE A 94 8.27 2.40 -1.65
C ILE A 94 8.50 3.44 -2.74
N GLN A 95 7.61 4.43 -2.80
CA GLN A 95 7.76 5.57 -3.69
C GLN A 95 7.44 6.86 -2.94
N TRP A 96 8.41 7.76 -2.91
CA TRP A 96 8.21 9.12 -2.41
C TRP A 96 7.42 9.93 -3.44
N LEU A 97 6.42 10.65 -2.94
CA LEU A 97 5.75 11.69 -3.71
C LEU A 97 6.70 12.87 -3.88
N GLN A 98 6.34 13.81 -4.77
CA GLN A 98 7.18 14.95 -5.11
C GLN A 98 7.81 15.64 -3.89
N ALA A 99 9.03 16.15 -4.05
CA ALA A 99 9.74 16.86 -3.00
C ALA A 99 8.86 17.97 -2.41
N GLY A 100 8.69 17.94 -1.09
CA GLY A 100 7.85 18.86 -0.36
C GLY A 100 6.34 18.57 -0.32
N ALA A 101 5.88 17.46 -0.90
CA ALA A 101 4.48 17.05 -0.80
C ALA A 101 4.07 16.85 0.67
N ARG A 102 2.90 17.38 1.02
CA ARG A 102 2.26 17.24 2.32
C ARG A 102 1.13 16.20 2.26
N HIS A 103 0.62 15.80 3.42
CA HIS A 103 -0.50 14.87 3.52
C HIS A 103 -1.69 15.26 2.64
N GLY A 104 -2.10 16.53 2.70
CA GLY A 104 -3.23 17.05 1.94
C GLY A 104 -3.03 17.04 0.43
N ASP A 105 -1.80 17.12 -0.07
CA ASP A 105 -1.52 17.15 -1.50
C ASP A 105 -1.93 15.83 -2.18
N CYS A 106 -1.82 14.72 -1.47
CA CYS A 106 -2.14 13.38 -1.98
C CYS A 106 -3.63 13.18 -2.27
N VAL A 107 -4.50 13.97 -1.61
CA VAL A 107 -5.96 13.75 -1.62
C VAL A 107 -6.72 14.96 -2.14
N LEU A 108 -6.21 16.17 -1.95
CA LEU A 108 -6.94 17.41 -2.16
C LEU A 108 -6.42 18.24 -3.34
N ASN A 109 -5.18 18.03 -3.77
CA ASN A 109 -4.57 18.77 -4.89
C ASN A 109 -4.68 17.94 -6.18
N GLU A 110 -5.17 18.55 -7.27
CA GLU A 110 -5.28 17.90 -8.58
C GLU A 110 -3.95 17.31 -9.07
N ASP A 111 -2.84 18.00 -8.83
CA ASP A 111 -1.53 17.53 -9.26
C ASP A 111 -1.06 16.35 -8.43
N GLY A 112 -1.30 16.37 -7.12
CA GLY A 112 -1.05 15.22 -6.26
C GLY A 112 -1.90 14.00 -6.65
N ILE A 113 -3.17 14.19 -7.00
CA ILE A 113 -4.03 13.13 -7.53
C ILE A 113 -3.47 12.55 -8.84
N LYS A 114 -2.97 13.39 -9.76
CA LYS A 114 -2.35 12.92 -11.01
C LYS A 114 -1.09 12.10 -10.74
N ILE A 115 -0.23 12.55 -9.84
CA ILE A 115 1.00 11.84 -9.44
C ILE A 115 0.65 10.50 -8.81
N PHE A 116 -0.32 10.49 -7.89
CA PHE A 116 -0.79 9.29 -7.20
C PHE A 116 -1.34 8.25 -8.20
N LYS A 117 -2.21 8.68 -9.12
CA LYS A 117 -2.74 7.82 -10.19
C LYS A 117 -1.63 7.27 -11.08
N LYS A 118 -0.69 8.12 -11.49
CA LYS A 118 0.44 7.71 -12.34
C LYS A 118 1.26 6.63 -11.66
N ALA A 119 1.61 6.82 -10.39
CA ALA A 119 2.37 5.84 -9.61
C ALA A 119 1.63 4.49 -9.50
N ILE A 120 0.31 4.50 -9.25
CA ILE A 120 -0.50 3.28 -9.23
C ILE A 120 -0.49 2.59 -10.59
N LEU A 121 -0.70 3.32 -11.68
CA LEU A 121 -0.75 2.74 -13.02
C LEU A 121 0.61 2.13 -13.41
N GLU A 122 1.72 2.80 -13.11
CA GLU A 122 3.07 2.29 -13.34
C GLU A 122 3.36 1.02 -12.53
N PHE A 123 2.85 0.94 -11.29
CA PHE A 123 2.99 -0.25 -10.45
C PHE A 123 2.17 -1.44 -10.98
N LEU A 124 0.95 -1.20 -11.45
CA LEU A 124 0.07 -2.24 -11.99
C LEU A 124 0.52 -2.81 -13.35
N GLN A 125 1.40 -2.12 -14.07
CA GLN A 125 1.94 -2.55 -15.36
C GLN A 125 3.20 -3.43 -15.25
N ARG A 126 3.75 -3.64 -14.04
CA ARG A 126 4.99 -4.39 -13.75
C ARG A 126 4.75 -5.80 -13.19
#